data_AF-A0A099EZH9-F1
#
_entry.id   AF-A0A099EZH9-F1
#
_cell.length_a   1.000
_cell.length_b   1.000
_cell.length_c   1.000
_cell.angle_alpha   90.00
_cell.angle_beta   90.00
_cell.angle_gamma   90.00
#
_symmetry.space_group_name_H-M   'P 1'
#
loop_
_entity.id
_entity.type
_entity.pdbx_description
1 polymer ?
#
loop_
_entity_poly.entity_id
_entity_poly.type
_entity_poly.pdbx_seq_one_letter_code
_entity_poly.pdbx_strand_id
1 'polypeptide(L)'
;MSRTLPVSAVVFFIIMLLLGLYFAFAAVQGPSGLLRRVQLEAETADLVKEREVLTGEVAKMRNLTRRLSDDYLDLDLLDERARDVLGLVRADELVIR
;
A
#
# COMPACT_ATOMS: atom_id res chain seq x y z
N MET A 1 54.80 38.59 27.73
CA MET A 1 54.93 37.12 27.66
C MET A 1 53.78 36.61 26.79
N SER A 2 53.99 36.51 25.48
CA SER A 2 52.99 36.07 24.51
C SER A 2 52.80 34.56 24.60
N ARG A 3 51.71 34.11 25.22
CA ARG A 3 51.27 32.71 25.13
C ARG A 3 50.74 32.49 23.72
N THR A 4 51.55 31.92 22.83
CA THR A 4 51.06 31.41 21.55
C THR A 4 50.27 30.14 21.82
N LEU A 5 49.09 30.02 21.21
CA LEU A 5 48.33 28.77 21.27
C LEU A 5 49.12 27.67 20.56
N PRO A 6 49.28 26.49 21.16
CA PRO A 6 49.98 25.40 20.49
C PRO A 6 49.16 24.98 19.27
N VAL A 7 49.80 24.97 18.09
CA VAL A 7 49.17 24.62 16.81
C VAL A 7 48.49 23.25 16.88
N SER A 8 49.07 22.31 17.64
CA SER A 8 48.48 20.99 17.90
C SER A 8 47.10 21.05 18.56
N ALA A 9 46.88 21.97 19.50
CA ALA A 9 45.57 22.14 20.13
C ALA A 9 44.53 22.70 19.16
N VAL A 10 44.93 23.62 18.27
CA VAL A 10 44.04 24.17 17.23
C VAL A 10 43.66 23.08 16.23
N VAL A 11 44.62 22.29 15.76
CA VAL A 11 44.38 21.17 14.83
C VAL A 11 43.47 20.12 15.48
N PHE A 12 43.76 19.73 16.73
CA PHE A 12 42.93 18.80 17.47
C PHE A 12 41.49 19.30 17.62
N PHE A 13 41.31 20.58 17.97
CA PHE A 13 39.99 21.19 18.11
C PHE A 13 39.22 21.19 16.77
N ILE A 14 39.89 21.54 15.66
CA ILE A 14 39.27 21.52 14.33
C ILE A 14 38.84 20.10 13.95
N ILE A 15 39.69 19.09 14.18
CA ILE A 15 39.34 17.70 13.91
C ILE A 15 38.13 17.27 14.74
N MET A 16 38.11 17.59 16.04
CA MET A 16 36.99 17.25 16.93
C MET A 16 35.68 17.94 16.48
N LEU A 17 35.77 19.20 16.05
CA LEU A 17 34.64 19.96 15.52
C LEU A 17 34.09 19.33 14.24
N LEU A 18 34.98 19.00 13.29
CA LEU A 18 34.60 18.35 12.02
C LEU A 18 33.96 16.97 12.26
N LEU A 19 34.50 16.20 13.21
CA LEU A 19 33.94 14.90 13.58
C LEU A 19 32.54 15.07 14.20
N GLY A 20 32.36 16.04 15.09
CA GLY A 20 31.06 16.37 15.67
C GLY A 20 30.04 16.79 14.61
N LEU A 21 30.44 17.64 13.65
CA LEU A 21 29.59 18.04 12.53
C LEU A 21 29.22 16.86 11.64
N TYR A 22 30.16 15.96 11.33
CA TYR A 22 29.91 14.75 10.57
C TYR A 22 28.86 13.86 11.26
N PHE A 23 29.00 13.63 12.56
CA PHE A 23 28.03 12.83 13.31
C PHE A 23 26.67 13.51 13.41
N ALA A 24 26.61 14.82 13.62
CA ALA A 24 25.34 15.56 13.62
C ALA A 24 24.63 15.46 12.25
N PHE A 25 25.39 15.63 11.17
CA PHE A 25 24.89 15.46 9.79
C PHE A 25 24.38 14.03 9.55
N ALA A 26 25.17 13.02 9.94
CA ALA A 26 24.82 11.61 9.80
C ALA A 26 23.63 11.21 10.67
N ALA A 27 23.41 11.84 11.83
CA ALA A 27 22.22 11.58 12.65
C ALA A 27 20.94 12.14 12.00
N VAL A 28 21.03 13.27 11.29
CA VAL A 28 19.89 13.90 10.60
C VAL A 28 19.55 13.20 9.29
N GLN A 29 20.57 12.90 8.46
CA GLN A 29 20.39 12.31 7.12
C GLN A 29 20.61 10.80 7.05
N GLY A 30 21.05 10.18 8.14
CA GLY A 30 21.35 8.76 8.18
C GLY A 30 20.11 7.88 8.04
N PRO A 31 20.30 6.61 7.63
CA PRO A 31 19.21 5.65 7.46
C PRO A 31 18.44 5.35 8.76
N SER A 32 19.03 5.67 9.93
CA SER A 32 18.39 5.55 11.25
C SER A 32 17.88 6.88 11.83
N GLY A 33 17.89 7.95 11.03
CA GLY A 33 17.45 9.27 11.45
C GLY A 33 15.96 9.31 11.84
N LEU A 34 15.60 10.19 12.77
CA LEU A 34 14.22 10.38 13.24
C LEU A 34 13.23 10.63 12.10
N LEU A 35 13.65 11.38 11.07
CA LEU A 35 12.84 11.68 9.89
C LEU A 35 12.50 10.42 9.07
N ARG A 36 13.41 9.43 9.00
CA ARG A 36 13.17 8.20 8.25
C ARG A 36 12.09 7.34 8.90
N ARG A 37 12.00 7.34 10.24
CA ARG A 37 10.94 6.62 10.96
C ARG A 37 9.56 7.20 10.67
N VAL A 38 9.43 8.53 10.71
CA VAL A 38 8.15 9.21 10.39
C VAL A 38 7.72 8.94 8.94
N GLN A 39 8.66 8.95 7.99
CA GLN A 39 8.37 8.60 6.59
C GLN A 39 7.93 7.14 6.44
N LEU A 40 8.64 6.21 7.09
CA LEU A 40 8.31 4.79 7.05
C LEU A 40 6.94 4.50 7.68
N GLU A 41 6.60 5.17 8.78
CA GLU A 41 5.29 5.05 9.42
C GLU A 41 4.17 5.55 8.51
N ALA A 42 4.37 6.69 7.84
CA ALA A 42 3.41 7.22 6.86
C ALA A 42 3.23 6.26 5.66
N GLU A 43 4.33 5.79 5.06
CA GLU A 43 4.32 4.83 3.96
C GLU A 43 3.63 3.51 4.36
N THR A 44 3.89 3.04 5.58
CA THR A 44 3.23 1.84 6.13
C THR A 44 1.74 2.07 6.31
N ALA A 45 1.32 3.24 6.80
CA ALA A 45 -0.10 3.56 6.97
C ALA A 45 -0.85 3.59 5.62
N ASP A 46 -0.24 4.16 4.59
CA ASP A 46 -0.80 4.20 3.24
C ASP A 46 -0.92 2.78 2.65
N LEU A 47 0.13 1.97 2.77
CA LEU A 47 0.13 0.57 2.30
C LEU A 47 -0.91 -0.29 3.04
N VAL A 48 -1.09 -0.08 4.34
CA VAL A 48 -2.13 -0.79 5.12
C VAL A 48 -3.52 -0.44 4.59
N LYS A 49 -3.78 0.84 4.32
CA LYS A 49 -5.05 1.29 3.77
C LYS A 49 -5.33 0.71 2.38
N GLU A 50 -4.34 0.69 1.50
CA GLU A 50 -4.45 0.06 0.18
C GLU A 50 -4.75 -1.44 0.30
N ARG A 51 -4.04 -2.12 1.20
CA ARG A 51 -4.25 -3.55 1.45
C ARG A 51 -5.67 -3.84 1.96
N GLU A 52 -6.24 -2.99 2.81
CA GLU A 52 -7.62 -3.13 3.28
C GLU A 52 -8.63 -3.01 2.14
N VAL A 53 -8.46 -2.01 1.25
CA VAL A 53 -9.30 -1.83 0.07
C VAL A 53 -9.25 -3.06 -0.82
N LEU A 54 -8.05 -3.52 -1.19
CA LEU A 54 -7.87 -4.70 -2.06
C LEU A 54 -8.43 -5.97 -1.40
N THR A 55 -8.26 -6.13 -0.09
CA THR A 55 -8.83 -7.28 0.63
C THR A 55 -10.35 -7.26 0.57
N GLY A 56 -10.97 -6.08 0.70
CA GLY A 56 -12.42 -5.90 0.54
C GLY A 56 -12.90 -6.27 -0.87
N GLU A 57 -12.17 -5.84 -1.90
CA GLU A 57 -12.48 -6.20 -3.29
C GLU A 57 -12.38 -7.70 -3.54
N VAL A 58 -11.31 -8.34 -3.06
CA VAL A 58 -11.13 -9.80 -3.16
C VAL A 58 -12.26 -10.54 -2.44
N ALA A 59 -12.68 -10.05 -1.27
CA ALA A 59 -13.81 -10.66 -0.54
C ALA A 59 -15.12 -10.53 -1.33
N LYS A 60 -15.39 -9.37 -1.92
CA LYS A 60 -16.55 -9.15 -2.79
C LYS A 60 -16.52 -10.07 -4.01
N MET A 61 -15.41 -10.12 -4.72
CA MET A 61 -15.26 -10.97 -5.91
C MET A 61 -15.42 -12.45 -5.55
N ARG A 62 -14.82 -12.89 -4.44
CA ARG A 62 -14.98 -14.26 -3.94
C ARG A 62 -16.43 -14.60 -3.63
N ASN A 63 -17.18 -13.66 -3.04
CA ASN A 63 -18.60 -13.86 -2.78
C ASN A 63 -19.40 -13.99 -4.09
N LEU A 64 -19.17 -13.10 -5.05
CA LEU A 64 -19.84 -13.14 -6.36
C LEU A 64 -19.54 -14.46 -7.08
N THR A 65 -18.27 -14.87 -7.15
CA THR A 65 -17.86 -16.14 -7.76
C THR A 65 -18.49 -17.33 -7.06
N ARG A 66 -18.55 -17.34 -5.71
CA ARG A 66 -19.22 -18.41 -4.97
C ARG A 66 -20.71 -18.47 -5.28
N ARG A 67 -21.38 -17.33 -5.43
CA ARG A 67 -22.81 -17.29 -5.77
C ARG A 67 -23.10 -17.75 -7.20
N LEU A 68 -22.11 -17.71 -8.08
CA LEU A 68 -22.18 -18.23 -9.44
C LEU A 68 -21.75 -19.70 -9.55
N SER A 69 -21.36 -20.34 -8.44
CA SER A 69 -21.03 -21.77 -8.46
C SER A 69 -22.29 -22.63 -8.46
N ASP A 70 -22.17 -23.84 -9.01
CA ASP A 70 -23.28 -24.80 -9.16
C ASP A 70 -24.04 -25.08 -7.86
N ASP A 71 -23.36 -25.03 -6.71
CA ASP A 71 -23.98 -25.24 -5.39
C ASP A 71 -24.96 -24.12 -4.98
N TYR A 72 -24.85 -22.93 -5.58
CA TYR A 72 -25.63 -21.73 -5.22
C TYR A 72 -26.40 -21.14 -6.41
N LEU A 73 -26.04 -21.49 -7.64
CA LEU A 73 -26.63 -20.95 -8.86
C LEU A 73 -27.71 -21.92 -9.38
N ASP A 74 -28.97 -21.50 -9.24
CA ASP A 74 -30.10 -22.20 -9.83
C ASP A 74 -30.21 -21.84 -11.33
N LEU A 75 -29.89 -22.80 -12.19
CA LEU A 75 -29.87 -22.63 -13.64
C LEU A 75 -31.26 -22.44 -14.23
N ASP A 76 -32.30 -23.01 -13.62
CA ASP A 76 -33.68 -22.87 -14.10
C ASP A 76 -34.17 -21.44 -13.85
N LEU A 77 -33.91 -20.90 -12.65
CA LEU A 77 -34.19 -19.49 -12.35
C LEU A 77 -33.34 -18.53 -13.19
N LEU A 78 -32.11 -18.89 -13.54
CA LEU A 78 -31.26 -18.10 -14.43
C LEU A 78 -31.84 -18.07 -15.86
N ASP A 79 -32.32 -19.20 -16.37
CA ASP A 79 -32.97 -19.28 -17.68
C ASP A 79 -34.25 -18.44 -17.67
N GLU A 80 -35.12 -18.56 -16.67
CA GLU A 80 -36.32 -17.73 -16.52
C GLU A 80 -35.98 -16.23 -16.53
N ARG A 81 -34.96 -15.82 -15.78
CA ARG A 81 -34.50 -14.41 -15.75
C ARG A 81 -33.89 -13.97 -17.07
N ALA A 82 -33.21 -14.85 -17.79
CA ALA A 82 -32.69 -14.54 -19.12
C ALA A 82 -33.83 -14.35 -20.13
N ARG A 83 -34.88 -15.19 -20.07
CA ARG A 83 -36.07 -15.03 -20.92
C ARG A 83 -36.83 -13.73 -20.61
N ASP A 84 -37.03 -13.42 -19.34
CA ASP A 84 -37.77 -12.22 -18.88
C ASP A 84 -37.02 -10.92 -19.18
N VAL A 85 -35.71 -10.87 -18.92
CA VAL A 85 -34.90 -9.64 -19.06
C VAL A 85 -34.35 -9.47 -20.47
N LEU A 86 -33.84 -10.53 -21.09
CA LEU A 86 -33.18 -10.46 -22.40
C LEU A 86 -34.13 -10.80 -23.56
N GLY A 87 -35.37 -11.22 -23.27
CA GLY A 87 -36.28 -11.73 -24.30
C GLY A 87 -35.71 -12.97 -24.99
N LEU A 88 -34.87 -13.73 -24.28
CA LEU A 88 -34.21 -14.91 -24.82
C LEU A 88 -35.29 -15.96 -25.11
N VAL A 89 -35.44 -16.34 -26.38
CA VAL A 89 -36.39 -17.35 -26.84
C VAL A 89 -35.63 -18.29 -27.76
N ARG A 90 -35.84 -19.59 -27.61
CA ARG A 90 -35.21 -20.60 -28.45
C ARG A 90 -35.71 -20.44 -29.88
N ALA A 91 -34.85 -20.74 -30.87
CA ALA A 91 -35.16 -20.52 -32.29
C ALA A 91 -36.42 -21.30 -32.77
N ASP A 92 -36.83 -22.31 -32.02
CA ASP A 92 -37.98 -23.19 -32.22
C ASP A 92 -39.21 -22.86 -31.34
N GLU A 93 -39.15 -21.84 -30.49
CA GLU A 93 -40.23 -21.46 -29.57
C GLU A 93 -41.08 -20.29 -30.14
N LEU A 94 -42.41 -20.47 -30.20
CA LEU A 94 -43.37 -19.50 -30.73
C LEU A 94 -44.06 -18.76 -29.57
N VAL A 95 -43.82 -17.46 -29.42
CA VAL A 95 -44.47 -16.62 -28.40
C VAL A 95 -45.90 -16.31 -28.84
N ILE A 96 -46.89 -16.91 -28.19
CA ILE A 96 -48.31 -16.59 -28.39
C ILE A 96 -48.68 -15.49 -27.38
N ARG A 97 -49.16 -14.35 -27.90
CA ARG A 97 -49.61 -13.19 -27.13
C ARG A 97 -51.10 -13.24 -26.84
#